data_AF-A0A951CP02-F1
#
_entry.id   AF-A0A951CP02-F1
#
_cell.length_a   1.000
_cell.length_b   1.000
_cell.length_c   1.000
_cell.angle_alpha   90.00
_cell.angle_beta   90.00
_cell.angle_gamma   90.00
#
_symmetry.space_group_name_H-M   'P 1'
#
loop_
_entity.id
_entity.type
_entity.pdbx_description
1 polymer ?
#
loop_
_entity_poly.entity_id
_entity_poly.type
_entity_poly.pdbx_seq_one_letter_code
_entity_poly.pdbx_strand_id
1 'polypeptide(L)'
;MQLPDPPNLRHLRDQAKDLVRSGAATTLADAQFQIARQYGFPSWPKLKQHLESLEKAGRLNQAINANDLARVEELLTANPELRQVLIDEVPLQRVAQPRRIPMMDLLVRHGADVNGLCWGWFPALFTPCENLEPEPLQWLLDNGADPNRGNPKDPGTALDYVIQTYPRAPKRLSACIELLLAAGARTRYDAPGVLPLLRGRTGELAALLDADPAVLHRRYAELDCRHSGDLLLTLRGATLLHVAAEYGFFDAARLLLDRGADANARAEIDGSGAGSQTPIFHALGHRKDEIVQLMIDRGADLTIRTLAAHHKCPSELLDVSAAEYRAMCGYEKR
;
A
#
# COMPACT_ATOMS: atom_id res chain seq x y z
N MET A 1 -3.97 2.82 34.90
CA MET A 1 -5.10 2.19 34.16
C MET A 1 -5.36 3.04 32.93
N GLN A 2 -5.60 2.45 31.76
CA GLN A 2 -6.09 3.22 30.61
C GLN A 2 -7.58 3.54 30.81
N LEU A 3 -8.03 4.68 30.27
CA LEU A 3 -9.45 5.00 30.25
C LEU A 3 -10.23 3.88 29.53
N PRO A 4 -11.47 3.56 29.96
CA PRO A 4 -12.32 2.62 29.23
C PRO A 4 -12.55 3.11 27.80
N ASP A 5 -12.60 2.21 26.83
CA ASP A 5 -12.80 2.54 25.41
C ASP A 5 -14.21 2.10 24.94
N PRO A 6 -15.11 3.01 24.52
CA PRO A 6 -14.92 4.45 24.46
C PRO A 6 -15.14 5.15 25.81
N PRO A 7 -14.36 6.19 26.12
CA PRO A 7 -14.43 6.84 27.41
C PRO A 7 -15.67 7.74 27.48
N ASN A 8 -16.56 7.44 28.44
CA ASN A 8 -17.87 8.08 28.54
C ASN A 8 -18.03 8.86 29.86
N LEU A 9 -18.15 10.18 29.77
CA LEU A 9 -18.30 11.06 30.94
C LEU A 9 -19.54 10.72 31.77
N ARG A 10 -20.63 10.28 31.15
CA ARG A 10 -21.84 9.85 31.87
C ARG A 10 -21.55 8.63 32.74
N HIS A 11 -20.85 7.64 32.18
CA HIS A 11 -20.45 6.44 32.91
C HIS A 11 -19.55 6.78 34.11
N LEU A 12 -18.56 7.65 33.93
CA LEU A 12 -17.67 8.08 35.00
C LEU A 12 -18.39 8.89 36.09
N ARG A 13 -19.43 9.66 35.72
CA ARG A 13 -20.30 10.35 36.70
C ARG A 13 -21.15 9.38 37.50
N ASP A 14 -21.63 8.31 36.88
CA ASP A 14 -22.42 7.28 37.57
C ASP A 14 -21.52 6.46 38.50
N GLN A 15 -20.30 6.11 38.07
CA GLN A 15 -19.27 5.51 38.92
C GLN A 15 -18.94 6.36 40.15
N ALA A 16 -18.82 7.69 39.98
CA ALA A 16 -18.60 8.61 41.10
C ALA A 16 -19.74 8.57 42.13
N LYS A 17 -20.99 8.47 41.68
CA LYS A 17 -22.15 8.33 42.58
C LYS A 17 -22.14 6.99 43.31
N ASP A 18 -21.75 5.93 42.64
CA ASP A 18 -21.70 4.59 43.23
C ASP A 18 -20.59 4.47 44.28
N LEU A 19 -19.45 5.15 44.11
CA LEU A 19 -18.40 5.26 45.14
C LEU A 19 -18.89 5.98 46.41
N VAL A 20 -19.73 7.00 46.26
CA VAL A 20 -20.35 7.67 47.41
C VAL A 20 -21.38 6.76 48.08
N ARG A 21 -22.20 6.04 47.30
CA ARG A 21 -23.21 5.11 47.81
C ARG A 21 -22.62 3.92 48.56
N SER A 22 -21.46 3.43 48.11
CA SER A 22 -20.76 2.31 48.75
C SER A 22 -19.93 2.72 49.97
N GLY A 23 -19.85 4.02 50.28
CA GLY A 23 -19.02 4.57 51.36
C GLY A 23 -17.53 4.63 51.04
N ALA A 24 -17.11 4.29 49.82
CA ALA A 24 -15.71 4.36 49.38
C ALA A 24 -15.22 5.82 49.18
N ALA A 25 -16.13 6.78 49.07
CA ALA A 25 -15.84 8.21 49.04
C ALA A 25 -16.81 9.00 49.93
N THR A 26 -16.27 9.98 50.64
CA THR A 26 -17.01 10.84 51.60
C THR A 26 -17.91 11.86 50.91
N THR A 27 -17.48 12.40 49.78
CA THR A 27 -18.27 13.35 48.97
C THR A 27 -18.17 13.02 47.49
N LEU A 28 -19.08 13.57 46.69
CA LEU A 28 -19.03 13.43 45.23
C LEU A 28 -17.75 14.06 44.64
N ALA A 29 -17.26 15.15 45.24
CA ALA A 29 -16.01 15.79 44.82
C ALA A 29 -14.80 14.89 45.10
N ASP A 30 -14.78 14.21 46.26
CA ASP A 30 -13.75 13.24 46.61
C ASP A 30 -13.78 12.04 45.65
N ALA A 31 -14.98 11.51 45.36
CA ALA A 31 -15.16 10.41 44.40
C ALA A 31 -14.67 10.79 42.99
N GLN A 32 -15.02 11.97 42.50
CA GLN A 32 -14.57 12.48 41.21
C GLN A 32 -13.05 12.69 41.16
N PHE A 33 -12.46 13.19 42.26
CA PHE A 33 -11.01 13.34 42.37
C PHE A 33 -10.28 12.00 42.38
N GLN A 34 -10.80 11.01 43.11
CA GLN A 34 -10.27 9.63 43.11
C GLN A 34 -10.29 9.03 41.70
N ILE A 35 -11.42 9.13 40.98
CA ILE A 35 -11.54 8.65 39.60
C ILE A 35 -10.56 9.37 38.67
N ALA A 36 -10.45 10.70 38.76
CA ALA A 36 -9.49 11.46 37.95
C ALA A 36 -8.05 10.97 38.16
N ARG A 37 -7.64 10.75 39.41
CA ARG A 37 -6.30 10.26 39.76
C ARG A 37 -6.07 8.82 39.31
N GLN A 38 -7.07 7.95 39.37
CA GLN A 38 -6.99 6.57 38.88
C GLN A 38 -6.61 6.51 37.39
N TYR A 39 -7.10 7.47 36.60
CA TYR A 39 -6.78 7.60 35.18
C TYR A 39 -5.60 8.54 34.89
N GLY A 40 -4.85 8.97 35.93
CA GLY A 40 -3.65 9.78 35.78
C GLY A 40 -3.88 11.28 35.60
N PHE A 41 -5.11 11.78 35.81
CA PHE A 41 -5.42 13.20 35.72
C PHE A 41 -5.28 13.89 37.08
N PRO A 42 -4.75 15.13 37.11
CA PRO A 42 -4.53 15.85 38.37
C PRO A 42 -5.83 16.35 39.01
N SER A 43 -6.92 16.45 38.24
CA SER A 43 -8.23 16.90 38.71
C SER A 43 -9.36 16.44 37.79
N TRP A 44 -10.59 16.41 38.32
CA TRP A 44 -11.79 16.07 37.55
C TRP A 44 -12.07 17.03 36.37
N PRO A 45 -11.90 18.36 36.49
CA PRO A 45 -12.02 19.26 35.34
C PRO A 45 -11.02 18.94 34.21
N LYS A 46 -9.79 18.53 34.53
CA LYS A 46 -8.79 18.15 33.52
C LYS A 46 -9.16 16.84 32.81
N LEU A 47 -9.67 15.86 33.55
CA LEU A 47 -10.23 14.64 32.96
C LEU A 47 -11.41 14.99 32.04
N LYS A 48 -12.37 15.81 32.51
CA LYS A 48 -13.53 16.23 31.71
C LYS A 48 -13.12 16.94 30.42
N GLN A 49 -12.18 17.90 30.52
CA GLN A 49 -11.65 18.61 29.36
C GLN A 49 -11.02 17.65 28.34
N HIS A 50 -10.26 16.65 28.81
CA HIS A 50 -9.69 15.63 27.95
C HIS A 50 -10.77 14.78 27.25
N LEU A 51 -11.79 14.32 27.99
CA LEU A 51 -12.91 13.56 27.43
C LEU A 51 -13.70 14.35 26.39
N GLU A 52 -13.96 15.64 26.65
CA GLU A 52 -14.61 16.53 25.69
C GLU A 52 -13.75 16.69 24.42
N SER A 53 -12.42 16.79 24.56
CA SER A 53 -11.52 16.84 23.40
C SER A 53 -11.56 15.56 22.56
N LEU A 54 -11.60 14.38 23.21
CA LEU A 54 -11.76 13.09 22.53
C LEU A 54 -13.11 12.96 21.83
N GLU A 55 -14.19 13.43 22.45
CA GLU A 55 -15.51 13.41 21.83
C GLU A 55 -15.56 14.32 20.58
N LYS A 56 -15.00 15.53 20.66
CA LYS A 56 -14.91 16.44 19.51
C LYS A 56 -14.04 15.85 18.39
N ALA A 57 -12.88 15.28 18.72
CA ALA A 57 -12.02 14.59 17.76
C ALA A 57 -12.73 13.40 17.11
N GLY A 58 -13.44 12.59 17.89
CA GLY A 58 -14.28 11.49 17.39
C GLY A 58 -15.37 11.96 16.43
N ARG A 59 -16.06 13.06 16.75
CA ARG A 59 -17.07 13.67 15.87
C ARG A 59 -16.47 14.21 14.57
N LEU A 60 -15.29 14.84 14.63
CA LEU A 60 -14.56 15.26 13.43
C LEU A 60 -14.21 14.05 12.56
N ASN A 61 -13.62 13.02 13.15
CA ASN A 61 -13.26 11.79 12.44
C ASN A 61 -14.48 11.11 11.80
N GLN A 62 -15.62 11.07 12.51
CA GLN A 62 -16.86 10.54 11.95
C GLN A 62 -17.30 11.34 10.72
N ALA A 63 -17.26 12.68 10.79
CA ALA A 63 -17.61 13.54 9.67
C ALA A 63 -16.66 13.38 8.47
N ILE A 64 -15.36 13.29 8.71
CA ILE A 64 -14.34 12.99 7.69
C ILE A 64 -14.61 11.63 7.03
N ASN A 65 -14.84 10.59 7.83
CA ASN A 65 -15.11 9.25 7.34
C ASN A 65 -16.42 9.19 6.52
N ALA A 66 -17.44 9.93 6.94
CA ALA A 66 -18.71 10.09 6.23
C ALA A 66 -18.62 10.98 4.98
N ASN A 67 -17.47 11.61 4.72
CA ASN A 67 -17.26 12.57 3.64
C ASN A 67 -18.21 13.79 3.70
N ASP A 68 -18.57 14.22 4.91
CA ASP A 68 -19.46 15.36 5.16
C ASP A 68 -18.65 16.67 5.24
N LEU A 69 -18.46 17.31 4.08
CA LEU A 69 -17.66 18.53 3.95
C LEU A 69 -18.19 19.67 4.83
N ALA A 70 -19.51 19.86 4.86
CA ALA A 70 -20.14 20.95 5.60
C ALA A 70 -19.91 20.80 7.09
N ARG A 71 -20.06 19.57 7.61
CA ARG A 71 -19.83 19.27 9.02
C ARG A 71 -18.37 19.40 9.42
N VAL A 72 -17.44 18.99 8.57
CA VAL A 72 -16.00 19.15 8.82
C VAL A 72 -15.62 20.64 8.88
N GLU A 73 -16.10 21.44 7.93
CA GLU A 73 -15.87 22.90 7.89
C GLU A 73 -16.44 23.59 9.15
N GLU A 74 -17.67 23.24 9.55
CA GLU A 74 -18.29 23.75 10.79
C GLU A 74 -17.44 23.42 12.02
N LEU A 75 -17.05 22.15 12.18
CA LEU A 75 -16.32 21.69 13.35
C LEU A 75 -14.94 22.33 13.46
N LEU A 76 -14.18 22.40 12.36
CA LEU A 76 -12.83 22.99 12.33
C LEU A 76 -12.85 24.51 12.49
N THR A 77 -13.90 25.19 12.01
CA THR A 77 -14.09 26.63 12.18
C THR A 77 -14.47 26.97 13.62
N ALA A 78 -15.40 26.22 14.21
CA ALA A 78 -15.87 26.47 15.58
C ALA A 78 -14.86 26.03 16.66
N ASN A 79 -13.94 25.11 16.33
CA ASN A 79 -12.99 24.52 17.27
C ASN A 79 -11.57 24.48 16.65
N PRO A 80 -10.83 25.60 16.62
CA PRO A 80 -9.50 25.66 16.02
C PRO A 80 -8.49 24.66 16.61
N GLU A 81 -8.69 24.21 17.85
CA GLU A 81 -7.86 23.18 18.49
C GLU A 81 -7.91 21.83 17.76
N LEU A 82 -8.98 21.56 17.00
CA LEU A 82 -9.14 20.33 16.24
C LEU A 82 -8.18 20.23 15.05
N ARG A 83 -7.51 21.31 14.65
CA ARG A 83 -6.47 21.26 13.62
C ARG A 83 -5.31 20.34 14.01
N GLN A 84 -5.02 20.21 15.31
CA GLN A 84 -4.00 19.27 15.80
C GLN A 84 -4.35 17.81 15.47
N VAL A 85 -5.65 17.46 15.45
CA VAL A 85 -6.11 16.12 15.04
C VAL A 85 -5.74 15.83 13.58
N LEU A 86 -5.74 16.85 12.71
CA LEU A 86 -5.34 16.71 11.31
C LEU A 86 -3.85 16.40 11.14
N ILE A 87 -3.03 16.79 12.12
CA ILE A 87 -1.59 16.53 12.15
C ILE A 87 -1.32 15.18 12.79
N ASP A 88 -1.91 14.92 13.96
CA ASP A 88 -1.63 13.74 14.77
C ASP A 88 -2.17 12.44 14.14
N GLU A 89 -3.37 12.51 13.55
CA GLU A 89 -4.05 11.33 13.01
C GLU A 89 -3.94 11.20 11.48
N VAL A 90 -3.34 12.18 10.80
CA VAL A 90 -3.08 12.20 9.35
C VAL A 90 -4.29 11.69 8.53
N PRO A 91 -5.47 12.31 8.67
CA PRO A 91 -6.69 11.85 7.99
C PRO A 91 -6.58 11.85 6.46
N LEU A 92 -5.64 12.63 5.91
CA LEU A 92 -5.37 12.72 4.47
C LEU A 92 -5.09 11.33 3.86
N GLN A 93 -4.39 10.46 4.59
CA GLN A 93 -4.14 9.07 4.20
C GLN A 93 -5.45 8.31 3.91
N ARG A 94 -6.47 8.46 4.78
CA ARG A 94 -7.75 7.74 4.66
C ARG A 94 -8.63 8.28 3.54
N VAL A 95 -8.50 9.56 3.23
CA VAL A 95 -9.37 10.25 2.25
C VAL A 95 -8.73 10.42 0.88
N ALA A 96 -7.49 9.96 0.66
CA ALA A 96 -6.78 10.03 -0.62
C ALA A 96 -7.39 9.10 -1.69
N GLN A 97 -8.61 9.44 -2.13
CA GLN A 97 -9.41 8.69 -3.10
C GLN A 97 -10.07 9.68 -4.07
N PRO A 98 -10.33 9.29 -5.33
CA PRO A 98 -10.90 10.17 -6.36
C PRO A 98 -12.13 10.98 -5.89
N ARG A 99 -13.11 10.31 -5.28
CA ARG A 99 -14.39 10.93 -4.87
C ARG A 99 -14.27 11.84 -3.64
N ARG A 100 -13.09 11.90 -3.02
CA ARG A 100 -12.84 12.62 -1.78
C ARG A 100 -11.80 13.73 -1.94
N ILE A 101 -11.39 14.06 -3.17
CA ILE A 101 -10.52 15.21 -3.45
C ILE A 101 -11.04 16.51 -2.80
N PRO A 102 -12.35 16.85 -2.84
CA PRO A 102 -12.86 18.04 -2.13
C PRO A 102 -12.67 17.99 -0.59
N MET A 103 -12.67 16.78 -0.01
CA MET A 103 -12.34 16.60 1.42
C MET A 103 -10.84 16.79 1.64
N MET A 104 -9.98 16.29 0.75
CA MET A 104 -8.53 16.54 0.81
C MET A 104 -8.22 18.04 0.78
N ASP A 105 -8.85 18.80 -0.14
CA ASP A 105 -8.76 20.26 -0.21
C ASP A 105 -9.16 20.92 1.12
N LEU A 106 -10.29 20.49 1.69
CA LEU A 106 -10.79 21.02 2.96
C LEU A 106 -9.81 20.78 4.11
N LEU A 107 -9.27 19.56 4.23
CA LEU A 107 -8.35 19.21 5.30
C LEU A 107 -7.03 19.99 5.19
N VAL A 108 -6.47 20.11 3.99
CA VAL A 108 -5.23 20.88 3.77
C VAL A 108 -5.45 22.38 4.00
N ARG A 109 -6.59 22.95 3.60
CA ARG A 109 -6.96 24.33 3.94
C ARG A 109 -6.99 24.59 5.46
N HIS A 110 -7.31 23.58 6.25
CA HIS A 110 -7.32 23.65 7.72
C HIS A 110 -6.01 23.18 8.37
N GLY A 111 -4.95 22.93 7.58
CA GLY A 111 -3.60 22.67 8.07
C GLY A 111 -3.20 21.19 8.16
N ALA A 112 -3.92 20.28 7.48
CA ALA A 112 -3.43 18.91 7.33
C ALA A 112 -2.09 18.89 6.56
N ASP A 113 -1.11 18.15 7.07
CA ASP A 113 0.20 18.00 6.43
C ASP A 113 0.14 16.96 5.30
N VAL A 114 0.45 17.40 4.08
CA VAL A 114 0.51 16.52 2.88
C VAL A 114 1.62 15.47 2.98
N ASN A 115 2.64 15.75 3.80
CA ASN A 115 3.76 14.86 4.07
C ASN A 115 3.64 14.13 5.43
N GLY A 116 2.45 14.18 6.05
CA GLY A 116 2.18 13.51 7.32
C GLY A 116 2.41 11.99 7.25
N LEU A 117 2.86 11.41 8.37
CA LEU A 117 3.12 9.98 8.51
C LEU A 117 2.04 9.31 9.35
N CYS A 118 1.15 8.56 8.71
CA CYS A 118 0.19 7.72 9.41
C CYS A 118 0.94 6.66 10.25
N TRP A 119 0.51 6.49 11.51
CA TRP A 119 1.18 5.66 12.53
C TRP A 119 2.68 5.97 12.72
N GLY A 120 3.14 7.16 12.31
CA GLY A 120 4.54 7.57 12.38
C GLY A 120 5.46 6.93 11.34
N TRP A 121 4.93 6.18 10.36
CA TRP A 121 5.76 5.50 9.37
C TRP A 121 5.22 5.46 7.93
N PHE A 122 3.92 5.68 7.72
CA PHE A 122 3.29 5.53 6.41
C PHE A 122 2.94 6.90 5.80
N PRO A 123 3.68 7.39 4.78
CA PRO A 123 3.37 8.66 4.12
C PRO A 123 1.97 8.66 3.49
N ALA A 124 1.24 9.76 3.59
CA ALA A 124 -0.10 9.88 2.98
C ALA A 124 -0.08 9.59 1.45
N LEU A 125 1.01 9.95 0.78
CA LEU A 125 1.25 9.69 -0.64
C LEU A 125 1.25 8.20 -1.01
N PHE A 126 1.52 7.29 -0.06
CA PHE A 126 1.58 5.85 -0.35
C PHE A 126 0.19 5.24 -0.54
N THR A 127 -0.89 5.81 0.00
CA THR A 127 -2.24 5.26 -0.18
C THR A 127 -2.71 5.25 -1.64
N PRO A 128 -2.61 6.33 -2.42
CA PRO A 128 -2.97 6.25 -3.82
C PRO A 128 -2.00 5.40 -4.63
N CYS A 129 -0.74 5.23 -4.20
CA CYS A 129 0.16 4.23 -4.80
C CYS A 129 -0.29 2.79 -4.52
N GLU A 130 -0.71 2.49 -3.29
CA GLU A 130 -1.20 1.16 -2.88
C GLU A 130 -2.39 0.73 -3.76
N ASN A 131 -3.31 1.66 -3.99
CA ASN A 131 -4.55 1.43 -4.72
C ASN A 131 -4.42 1.69 -6.24
N LEU A 132 -3.25 2.13 -6.71
CA LEU A 132 -3.01 2.58 -8.10
C LEU A 132 -4.01 3.66 -8.55
N GLU A 133 -4.28 4.67 -7.74
CA GLU A 133 -5.23 5.78 -8.01
C GLU A 133 -4.47 7.03 -8.50
N PRO A 134 -4.38 7.31 -9.81
CA PRO A 134 -3.55 8.39 -10.33
C PRO A 134 -4.08 9.80 -9.97
N GLU A 135 -5.39 9.95 -9.83
CA GLU A 135 -6.04 11.25 -9.58
C GLU A 135 -5.69 11.83 -8.19
N PRO A 136 -5.94 11.14 -7.06
CA PRO A 136 -5.49 11.62 -5.75
C PRO A 136 -3.96 11.63 -5.61
N LEU A 137 -3.24 10.79 -6.35
CA LEU A 137 -1.77 10.84 -6.41
C LEU A 137 -1.30 12.17 -7.02
N GLN A 138 -1.81 12.54 -8.19
CA GLN A 138 -1.52 13.81 -8.84
C GLN A 138 -1.85 14.98 -7.91
N TRP A 139 -3.03 14.95 -7.29
CA TRP A 139 -3.43 16.02 -6.37
C TRP A 139 -2.43 16.20 -5.22
N LEU A 140 -1.95 15.11 -4.60
CA LEU A 140 -0.97 15.20 -3.51
C LEU A 140 0.35 15.80 -4.00
N LEU A 141 0.83 15.38 -5.17
CA LEU A 141 2.05 15.91 -5.78
C LEU A 141 1.91 17.41 -6.10
N ASP A 142 0.78 17.83 -6.67
CA ASP A 142 0.48 19.23 -6.96
C ASP A 142 0.43 20.11 -5.69
N ASN A 143 0.11 19.50 -4.55
CA ASN A 143 0.06 20.16 -3.24
C ASN A 143 1.35 19.97 -2.41
N GLY A 144 2.45 19.54 -3.02
CA GLY A 144 3.78 19.52 -2.39
C GLY A 144 4.10 18.25 -1.59
N ALA A 145 3.43 17.13 -1.86
CA ALA A 145 3.87 15.84 -1.37
C ALA A 145 5.24 15.47 -1.98
N ASP A 146 6.20 15.11 -1.13
CA ASP A 146 7.53 14.70 -1.55
C ASP A 146 7.51 13.23 -2.00
N PRO A 147 7.71 12.92 -3.30
CA PRO A 147 7.69 11.55 -3.79
C PRO A 147 8.89 10.71 -3.31
N ASN A 148 9.93 11.35 -2.80
CA ASN A 148 11.12 10.71 -2.25
C ASN A 148 11.07 10.57 -0.72
N ARG A 149 9.97 10.98 -0.08
CA ARG A 149 9.76 10.76 1.35
C ARG A 149 9.44 9.29 1.60
N GLY A 150 10.46 8.57 2.07
CA GLY A 150 10.32 7.16 2.41
C GLY A 150 9.70 6.91 3.78
N ASN A 151 9.46 5.63 4.06
CA ASN A 151 9.07 5.14 5.38
C ASN A 151 10.32 5.00 6.26
N PRO A 152 10.31 5.43 7.53
CA PRO A 152 11.42 5.21 8.48
C PRO A 152 11.86 3.74 8.64
N LYS A 153 10.99 2.77 8.36
CA LYS A 153 11.25 1.32 8.44
C LYS A 153 11.71 0.71 7.11
N ASP A 154 11.39 1.33 5.99
CA ASP A 154 11.78 0.91 4.63
C ASP A 154 12.00 2.20 3.82
N PRO A 155 13.25 2.63 3.61
CA PRO A 155 13.56 3.94 3.05
C PRO A 155 13.21 4.07 1.55
N GLY A 156 12.46 3.13 0.98
CA GLY A 156 11.96 3.19 -0.39
C GLY A 156 11.07 4.41 -0.63
N THR A 157 11.10 4.90 -1.88
CA THR A 157 10.31 6.06 -2.33
C THR A 157 8.87 5.66 -2.66
N ALA A 158 8.02 6.64 -3.00
CA ALA A 158 6.69 6.35 -3.54
C ALA A 158 6.76 5.56 -4.85
N LEU A 159 7.81 5.75 -5.67
CA LEU A 159 8.02 4.98 -6.89
C LEU A 159 8.44 3.54 -6.61
N ASP A 160 9.29 3.32 -5.61
CA ASP A 160 9.58 1.96 -5.15
C ASP A 160 8.30 1.27 -4.63
N TYR A 161 7.48 2.00 -3.89
CA TYR A 161 6.26 1.47 -3.28
C TYR A 161 5.19 1.12 -4.32
N VAL A 162 4.95 1.99 -5.32
CA VAL A 162 3.95 1.72 -6.37
C VAL A 162 4.35 0.54 -7.26
N ILE A 163 5.65 0.30 -7.49
CA ILE A 163 6.11 -0.87 -8.25
C ILE A 163 5.85 -2.15 -7.45
N GLN A 164 5.95 -2.10 -6.12
CA GLN A 164 5.80 -3.26 -5.24
C GLN A 164 4.35 -3.52 -4.78
N THR A 165 3.40 -2.60 -5.00
CA THR A 165 2.03 -2.76 -4.50
C THR A 165 1.38 -4.04 -5.03
N TYR A 166 0.39 -4.61 -4.35
CA TYR A 166 -0.25 -5.87 -4.74
C TYR A 166 -1.08 -5.80 -6.04
N PRO A 167 -1.90 -4.76 -6.30
CA PRO A 167 -2.73 -4.71 -7.51
C PRO A 167 -1.91 -4.76 -8.82
N ARG A 168 -2.32 -5.60 -9.77
CA ARG A 168 -1.70 -5.73 -11.10
C ARG A 168 -2.60 -5.14 -12.19
N ALA A 169 -2.63 -3.81 -12.27
CA ALA A 169 -3.39 -3.03 -13.25
C ALA A 169 -2.46 -2.18 -14.14
N PRO A 170 -1.94 -2.72 -15.26
CA PRO A 170 -0.84 -2.11 -16.03
C PRO A 170 -1.07 -0.64 -16.42
N LYS A 171 -2.30 -0.29 -16.86
CA LYS A 171 -2.64 1.08 -17.26
C LYS A 171 -2.55 2.07 -16.09
N ARG A 172 -3.10 1.68 -14.93
CA ARG A 172 -3.11 2.52 -13.73
C ARG A 172 -1.73 2.60 -13.09
N LEU A 173 -0.99 1.49 -13.07
CA LEU A 173 0.41 1.44 -12.66
C LEU A 173 1.27 2.38 -13.52
N SER A 174 1.17 2.28 -14.84
CA SER A 174 1.91 3.14 -15.76
C SER A 174 1.61 4.62 -15.49
N ALA A 175 0.33 4.97 -15.32
CA ALA A 175 -0.07 6.34 -14.99
C ALA A 175 0.57 6.83 -13.69
N CYS A 176 0.51 6.04 -12.61
CA CYS A 176 1.15 6.42 -11.34
C CYS A 176 2.68 6.57 -11.47
N ILE A 177 3.35 5.68 -12.22
CA ILE A 177 4.80 5.77 -12.46
C ILE A 177 5.14 7.07 -13.21
N GLU A 178 4.38 7.43 -14.25
CA GLU A 178 4.60 8.68 -15.00
C GLU A 178 4.46 9.91 -14.10
N LEU A 179 3.44 9.95 -13.25
CA LEU A 179 3.22 11.04 -12.29
C LEU A 179 4.39 11.21 -11.32
N LEU A 180 4.86 10.09 -10.77
CA LEU A 180 5.97 10.09 -9.81
C LEU A 180 7.28 10.50 -10.48
N LEU A 181 7.58 9.99 -11.67
CA LEU A 181 8.77 10.38 -12.43
C LEU A 181 8.72 11.88 -12.79
N ALA A 182 7.56 12.39 -13.20
CA ALA A 182 7.38 13.81 -13.49
C ALA A 182 7.60 14.70 -12.25
N ALA A 183 7.27 14.19 -11.06
CA ALA A 183 7.54 14.86 -9.78
C ALA A 183 8.97 14.65 -9.24
N GLY A 184 9.85 13.98 -10.00
CA GLY A 184 11.25 13.75 -9.60
C GLY A 184 11.44 12.60 -8.61
N ALA A 185 10.54 11.61 -8.59
CA ALA A 185 10.72 10.40 -7.81
C ALA A 185 11.92 9.59 -8.33
N ARG A 186 12.75 9.11 -7.40
CA ARG A 186 13.83 8.16 -7.69
C ARG A 186 13.36 6.74 -7.39
N THR A 187 13.97 5.74 -8.01
CA THR A 187 13.71 4.35 -7.69
C THR A 187 14.96 3.50 -7.76
N ARG A 188 15.03 2.47 -6.92
CA ARG A 188 16.04 1.42 -7.01
C ARG A 188 15.80 0.45 -8.18
N TYR A 189 14.63 0.51 -8.80
CA TYR A 189 14.25 -0.32 -9.95
C TYR A 189 14.52 0.37 -11.30
N ASP A 190 15.38 1.40 -11.30
CA ASP A 190 15.85 2.07 -12.51
C ASP A 190 16.93 1.23 -13.21
N ALA A 191 16.49 0.10 -13.76
CA ALA A 191 17.31 -0.84 -14.51
C ALA A 191 16.91 -0.84 -16.00
N PRO A 192 17.85 -1.11 -16.93
CA PRO A 192 17.57 -1.11 -18.36
C PRO A 192 16.33 -1.94 -18.73
N GLY A 193 15.42 -1.35 -19.49
CA GLY A 193 14.21 -2.01 -19.98
C GLY A 193 13.09 -2.15 -18.95
N VAL A 194 13.39 -2.18 -17.65
CA VAL A 194 12.39 -2.37 -16.58
C VAL A 194 11.42 -1.20 -16.51
N LEU A 195 11.90 0.04 -16.35
CA LEU A 195 11.02 1.21 -16.30
C LEU A 195 10.25 1.43 -17.62
N PRO A 196 10.87 1.38 -18.82
CA PRO A 196 10.11 1.43 -20.07
C PRO A 196 8.99 0.39 -20.16
N LEU A 197 9.26 -0.84 -19.71
CA LEU A 197 8.27 -1.91 -19.65
C LEU A 197 7.12 -1.56 -18.68
N LEU A 198 7.44 -1.18 -17.45
CA LEU A 198 6.44 -0.84 -16.42
C LEU A 198 5.63 0.43 -16.73
N ARG A 199 6.13 1.27 -17.64
CA ARG A 199 5.42 2.44 -18.19
C ARG A 199 4.58 2.12 -19.43
N GLY A 200 4.61 0.87 -19.92
CA GLY A 200 3.96 0.47 -21.16
C GLY A 200 4.57 1.12 -22.41
N ARG A 201 5.82 1.58 -22.34
CA ARG A 201 6.54 2.25 -23.45
C ARG A 201 7.20 1.20 -24.35
N THR A 202 6.39 0.38 -25.01
CA THR A 202 6.88 -0.72 -25.87
C THR A 202 7.83 -0.25 -26.97
N GLY A 203 7.67 0.97 -27.49
CA GLY A 203 8.59 1.57 -28.46
C GLY A 203 9.97 1.90 -27.88
N GLU A 204 10.03 2.44 -26.66
CA GLU A 204 11.30 2.68 -25.95
C GLU A 204 12.01 1.35 -25.62
N LEU A 205 11.23 0.34 -25.20
CA LEU A 205 11.75 -1.01 -24.97
C LEU A 205 12.30 -1.63 -26.25
N ALA A 206 11.61 -1.52 -27.38
CA ALA A 206 12.08 -2.02 -28.67
C ALA A 206 13.39 -1.34 -29.10
N ALA A 207 13.46 -0.01 -29.01
CA ALA A 207 14.67 0.74 -29.35
C ALA A 207 15.86 0.35 -28.46
N LEU A 208 15.63 0.10 -27.17
CA LEU A 208 16.67 -0.41 -26.27
C LEU A 208 17.16 -1.79 -26.69
N LEU A 209 16.26 -2.71 -27.01
CA LEU A 209 16.62 -4.08 -27.46
C LEU A 209 17.38 -4.06 -28.79
N ASP A 210 17.05 -3.13 -29.69
CA ASP A 210 17.77 -2.95 -30.95
C ASP A 210 19.19 -2.38 -30.72
N ALA A 211 19.34 -1.49 -29.74
CA ALA A 211 20.64 -0.89 -29.39
C ALA A 211 21.54 -1.83 -28.56
N ASP A 212 20.95 -2.60 -27.66
CA ASP A 212 21.64 -3.56 -26.79
C ASP A 212 20.85 -4.88 -26.68
N PRO A 213 21.09 -5.85 -27.59
CA PRO A 213 20.44 -7.15 -27.57
C PRO A 213 20.73 -7.97 -26.31
N ALA A 214 21.80 -7.67 -25.55
CA ALA A 214 22.12 -8.42 -24.33
C ALA A 214 21.07 -8.19 -23.22
N VAL A 215 20.35 -7.07 -23.27
CA VAL A 215 19.23 -6.75 -22.36
C VAL A 215 18.15 -7.83 -22.39
N LEU A 216 17.95 -8.50 -23.53
CA LEU A 216 16.92 -9.52 -23.71
C LEU A 216 17.05 -10.70 -22.74
N HIS A 217 18.29 -11.12 -22.48
CA HIS A 217 18.61 -12.26 -21.61
C HIS A 217 19.24 -11.85 -20.28
N ARG A 218 19.34 -10.54 -20.02
CA ARG A 218 19.84 -10.02 -18.73
C ARG A 218 18.95 -10.53 -17.59
N ARG A 219 19.62 -10.94 -16.52
CA ARG A 219 19.01 -11.28 -15.23
C ARG A 219 19.23 -10.14 -14.26
N TYR A 220 18.16 -9.67 -13.62
CA TYR A 220 18.22 -8.52 -12.72
C TYR A 220 18.16 -9.00 -11.26
N ALA A 221 19.33 -9.19 -10.65
CA ALA A 221 19.43 -9.58 -9.24
C ALA A 221 18.91 -8.46 -8.29
N GLU A 222 18.92 -7.22 -8.78
CA GLU A 222 18.45 -6.02 -8.10
C GLU A 222 16.92 -5.89 -8.04
N LEU A 223 16.18 -6.65 -8.87
CA LEU A 223 14.72 -6.63 -8.87
C LEU A 223 14.14 -7.48 -7.74
N ASP A 224 14.19 -6.96 -6.52
CA ASP A 224 13.47 -7.55 -5.39
C ASP A 224 12.15 -6.80 -5.18
N CYS A 225 11.19 -7.03 -6.09
CA CYS A 225 9.82 -6.60 -5.84
C CYS A 225 9.19 -7.63 -4.89
N ARG A 226 8.64 -7.18 -3.75
CA ARG A 226 8.05 -8.07 -2.74
C ARG A 226 7.04 -9.04 -3.35
N HIS A 227 6.97 -10.21 -2.72
CA HIS A 227 6.17 -11.36 -3.11
C HIS A 227 4.73 -11.01 -3.51
N SER A 228 4.28 -11.60 -4.60
CA SER A 228 2.96 -11.36 -5.19
C SER A 228 2.42 -12.63 -5.85
N GLY A 229 1.08 -12.74 -5.88
CA GLY A 229 0.40 -13.95 -6.35
C GLY A 229 0.21 -15.01 -5.26
N ASP A 230 -0.38 -16.15 -5.62
CA ASP A 230 -0.70 -17.22 -4.66
C ASP A 230 0.55 -17.97 -4.17
N LEU A 231 1.55 -18.09 -5.05
CA LEU A 231 2.91 -18.45 -4.71
C LEU A 231 3.66 -17.14 -4.50
N LEU A 232 4.31 -16.98 -3.37
CA LEU A 232 5.11 -15.81 -3.01
C LEU A 232 6.37 -15.77 -3.89
N LEU A 233 6.20 -15.52 -5.19
CA LEU A 233 7.27 -15.48 -6.18
C LEU A 233 8.04 -14.17 -6.05
N THR A 234 9.36 -14.24 -6.19
CA THR A 234 10.25 -13.06 -6.23
C THR A 234 10.59 -12.70 -7.67
N LEU A 235 10.98 -11.45 -7.93
CA LEU A 235 11.58 -11.05 -9.22
C LEU A 235 13.12 -11.06 -9.19
N ARG A 236 13.72 -11.59 -8.13
CA ARG A 236 15.19 -11.63 -8.03
C ARG A 236 15.80 -12.52 -9.12
N GLY A 237 16.74 -11.94 -9.88
CA GLY A 237 17.38 -12.61 -11.01
C GLY A 237 16.43 -12.89 -12.17
N ALA A 238 15.25 -12.25 -12.18
CA ALA A 238 14.29 -12.34 -13.25
C ALA A 238 14.81 -11.73 -14.55
N THR A 239 14.22 -12.13 -15.68
CA THR A 239 14.39 -11.45 -16.99
C THR A 239 13.24 -10.47 -17.24
N LEU A 240 13.33 -9.64 -18.27
CA LEU A 240 12.22 -8.75 -18.65
C LEU A 240 10.91 -9.51 -18.95
N LEU A 241 10.99 -10.77 -19.41
CA LEU A 241 9.80 -11.58 -19.68
C LEU A 241 9.06 -11.96 -18.39
N HIS A 242 9.78 -12.21 -17.29
CA HIS A 242 9.17 -12.41 -15.97
C HIS A 242 8.45 -11.14 -15.52
N VAL A 243 9.07 -9.97 -15.67
CA VAL A 243 8.46 -8.67 -15.31
C VAL A 243 7.20 -8.42 -16.14
N ALA A 244 7.25 -8.65 -17.46
CA ALA A 244 6.08 -8.51 -18.32
C ALA A 244 4.92 -9.44 -17.90
N ALA A 245 5.24 -10.68 -17.53
CA ALA A 245 4.28 -11.66 -17.04
C ALA A 245 3.64 -11.26 -15.71
N GLU A 246 4.46 -10.86 -14.75
CA GLU A 246 4.07 -10.44 -13.41
C GLU A 246 3.11 -9.25 -13.44
N TYR A 247 3.45 -8.22 -14.21
CA TYR A 247 2.68 -6.98 -14.27
C TYR A 247 1.57 -6.98 -15.34
N GLY A 248 1.51 -8.00 -16.19
CA GLY A 248 0.47 -8.12 -17.21
C GLY A 248 0.68 -7.24 -18.44
N PHE A 249 1.92 -6.91 -18.80
CA PHE A 249 2.23 -6.11 -19.99
C PHE A 249 2.30 -6.99 -21.25
N PHE A 250 1.12 -7.31 -21.81
CA PHE A 250 0.99 -8.21 -22.96
C PHE A 250 1.86 -7.81 -24.16
N ASP A 251 1.83 -6.54 -24.59
CA ASP A 251 2.62 -6.09 -25.75
C ASP A 251 4.12 -6.17 -25.51
N ALA A 252 4.59 -5.94 -24.28
CA ALA A 252 5.99 -6.13 -23.92
C ALA A 252 6.36 -7.62 -23.92
N ALA A 253 5.52 -8.49 -23.36
CA ALA A 253 5.74 -9.94 -23.40
C ALA A 253 5.83 -10.47 -24.84
N ARG A 254 4.91 -10.02 -25.71
CA ARG A 254 4.89 -10.36 -27.14
C ARG A 254 6.17 -9.89 -27.83
N LEU A 255 6.55 -8.63 -27.65
CA LEU A 255 7.78 -8.07 -28.21
C LEU A 255 9.01 -8.89 -27.78
N LEU A 256 9.14 -9.19 -26.48
CA LEU A 256 10.27 -9.95 -25.94
C LEU A 256 10.33 -11.36 -26.55
N LEU A 257 9.20 -12.07 -26.63
CA LEU A 257 9.13 -13.40 -27.24
C LEU A 257 9.37 -13.36 -28.76
N ASP A 258 8.86 -12.35 -29.48
CA ASP A 258 9.12 -12.14 -30.91
C ASP A 258 10.61 -11.90 -31.19
N ARG A 259 11.35 -11.37 -30.20
CA ARG A 259 12.81 -11.15 -30.27
C ARG A 259 13.63 -12.31 -29.72
N GLY A 260 13.00 -13.43 -29.35
CA GLY A 260 13.69 -14.64 -28.93
C GLY A 260 14.02 -14.70 -27.44
N ALA A 261 13.32 -13.95 -26.58
CA ALA A 261 13.40 -14.17 -25.14
C ALA A 261 13.09 -15.62 -24.81
N ASP A 262 13.91 -16.22 -23.94
CA ASP A 262 13.71 -17.59 -23.48
C ASP A 262 12.47 -17.67 -22.57
N ALA A 263 11.41 -18.32 -23.07
CA ALA A 263 10.16 -18.55 -22.34
C ALA A 263 10.33 -19.43 -21.09
N ASN A 264 11.45 -20.14 -20.99
CA ASN A 264 11.80 -21.06 -19.92
C ASN A 264 12.97 -20.57 -19.06
N ALA A 265 13.35 -19.31 -19.19
CA ALA A 265 14.39 -18.70 -18.36
C ALA A 265 14.01 -18.85 -16.88
N ARG A 266 14.94 -19.34 -16.05
CA ARG A 266 14.69 -19.56 -14.62
C ARG A 266 15.21 -18.38 -13.80
N ALA A 267 14.39 -17.81 -12.92
CA ALA A 267 14.82 -16.81 -11.95
C ALA A 267 15.87 -17.36 -10.94
N GLU A 268 16.43 -16.50 -10.11
CA GLU A 268 17.39 -16.90 -9.06
C GLU A 268 16.71 -17.74 -7.97
N ILE A 269 17.50 -18.55 -7.28
CA ILE A 269 17.10 -19.24 -6.05
C ILE A 269 17.62 -18.41 -4.88
N ASP A 270 16.74 -18.02 -3.96
CA ASP A 270 17.10 -17.24 -2.79
C ASP A 270 17.74 -18.11 -1.69
N GLY A 271 18.16 -17.47 -0.59
CA GLY A 271 18.81 -18.16 0.53
C GLY A 271 17.93 -19.16 1.28
N SER A 272 16.61 -19.14 1.07
CA SER A 272 15.68 -20.13 1.63
C SER A 272 15.53 -21.38 0.75
N GLY A 273 16.07 -21.34 -0.48
CA GLY A 273 15.86 -22.37 -1.49
C GLY A 273 14.61 -22.15 -2.35
N ALA A 274 13.86 -21.06 -2.12
CA ALA A 274 12.75 -20.66 -2.98
C ALA A 274 13.26 -19.98 -4.24
N GLY A 275 12.54 -20.13 -5.34
CA GLY A 275 12.85 -19.49 -6.61
C GLY A 275 12.92 -20.49 -7.76
N SER A 276 13.68 -20.16 -8.80
CA SER A 276 13.81 -20.95 -10.02
C SER A 276 12.55 -21.06 -10.89
N GLN A 277 11.56 -20.21 -10.63
CA GLN A 277 10.36 -20.06 -11.44
C GLN A 277 10.71 -19.54 -12.84
N THR A 278 9.90 -19.94 -13.81
CA THR A 278 9.90 -19.40 -15.18
C THR A 278 8.85 -18.30 -15.32
N PRO A 279 8.88 -17.46 -16.38
CA PRO A 279 7.95 -16.36 -16.56
C PRO A 279 6.48 -16.74 -16.46
N ILE A 280 6.10 -17.95 -16.88
CA ILE A 280 4.71 -18.39 -16.90
C ILE A 280 4.10 -18.53 -15.49
N PHE A 281 4.90 -18.81 -14.45
CA PHE A 281 4.40 -18.85 -13.08
C PHE A 281 3.83 -17.50 -12.63
N HIS A 282 4.47 -16.40 -13.02
CA HIS A 282 3.99 -15.05 -12.73
C HIS A 282 2.68 -14.74 -13.47
N ALA A 283 2.56 -15.14 -14.74
CA ALA A 283 1.31 -14.97 -15.50
C ALA A 283 0.15 -15.79 -14.91
N LEU A 284 0.42 -17.01 -14.45
CA LEU A 284 -0.57 -17.89 -13.80
C LEU A 284 -1.06 -17.31 -12.47
N GLY A 285 -0.15 -16.82 -11.62
CA GLY A 285 -0.50 -16.30 -10.29
C GLY A 285 -1.40 -15.06 -10.31
N HIS A 286 -1.36 -14.28 -11.39
CA HIS A 286 -2.21 -13.10 -11.58
C HIS A 286 -3.32 -13.29 -12.62
N ARG A 287 -3.54 -14.53 -13.04
CA ARG A 287 -4.55 -14.95 -14.00
C ARG A 287 -4.52 -14.19 -15.34
N LYS A 288 -3.34 -14.07 -15.93
CA LYS A 288 -3.11 -13.33 -17.19
C LYS A 288 -3.27 -14.25 -18.40
N ASP A 289 -4.49 -14.71 -18.67
CA ASP A 289 -4.79 -15.78 -19.64
C ASP A 289 -4.20 -15.55 -21.03
N GLU A 290 -4.28 -14.32 -21.55
CA GLU A 290 -3.72 -13.95 -22.84
C GLU A 290 -2.19 -14.08 -22.88
N ILE A 291 -1.51 -13.75 -21.77
CA ILE A 291 -0.06 -13.89 -21.64
C ILE A 291 0.33 -15.36 -21.45
N VAL A 292 -0.45 -16.12 -20.66
CA VAL A 292 -0.25 -17.57 -20.50
C VAL A 292 -0.33 -18.27 -21.84
N GLN A 293 -1.37 -17.98 -22.64
CA GLN A 293 -1.53 -18.57 -23.97
C GLN A 293 -0.40 -18.16 -24.91
N LEU A 294 -0.04 -16.87 -24.93
CA LEU A 294 1.09 -16.38 -25.71
C LEU A 294 2.39 -17.10 -25.35
N MET A 295 2.67 -17.32 -24.07
CA MET A 295 3.87 -18.04 -23.63
C MET A 295 3.86 -19.51 -24.07
N ILE A 296 2.72 -20.20 -23.95
CA ILE A 296 2.55 -21.58 -24.43
C ILE A 296 2.81 -21.67 -25.94
N ASP A 297 2.22 -20.76 -26.72
CA ASP A 297 2.40 -20.69 -28.17
C ASP A 297 3.86 -20.42 -28.57
N ARG A 298 4.65 -19.87 -27.65
CA ARG A 298 6.08 -19.55 -27.82
C ARG A 298 7.01 -20.51 -27.08
N GLY A 299 6.52 -21.69 -26.70
CA GLY A 299 7.35 -22.79 -26.21
C GLY A 299 7.62 -22.78 -24.70
N ALA A 300 6.77 -22.15 -23.90
CA ALA A 300 6.83 -22.29 -22.45
C ALA A 300 6.53 -23.75 -22.03
N ASP A 301 7.44 -24.33 -21.27
CA ASP A 301 7.36 -25.68 -20.73
C ASP A 301 6.66 -25.66 -19.37
N LEU A 302 5.44 -26.21 -19.34
CA LEU A 302 4.62 -26.28 -18.14
C LEU A 302 5.09 -27.33 -17.13
N THR A 303 6.03 -28.20 -17.51
CA THR A 303 6.57 -29.27 -16.65
C THR A 303 7.70 -28.78 -15.76
N ILE A 304 8.27 -27.60 -16.06
CA ILE A 304 9.31 -26.99 -15.24
C ILE A 304 8.79 -26.71 -13.82
N ARG A 305 9.56 -27.16 -12.84
CA ARG A 305 9.25 -27.07 -11.41
C ARG A 305 9.97 -25.89 -10.74
N THR A 306 9.29 -25.29 -9.78
CA THR A 306 9.79 -24.23 -8.90
C THR A 306 9.57 -24.62 -7.44
N LEU A 307 10.41 -24.11 -6.54
CA LEU A 307 10.14 -24.14 -5.11
C LEU A 307 9.62 -22.77 -4.69
N ALA A 308 8.43 -22.67 -4.12
CA ALA A 308 7.88 -21.39 -3.68
C ALA A 308 6.98 -21.55 -2.46
N ALA A 309 6.99 -20.56 -1.57
CA ALA A 309 6.07 -20.51 -0.44
C ALA A 309 4.67 -20.15 -0.93
N HIS A 310 3.65 -20.83 -0.40
CA HIS A 310 2.26 -20.48 -0.69
C HIS A 310 1.74 -19.45 0.31
N HIS A 311 1.00 -18.44 -0.13
CA HIS A 311 0.54 -17.36 0.77
C HIS A 311 -0.27 -17.86 1.99
N LYS A 312 -0.98 -19.00 1.86
CA LYS A 312 -1.71 -19.66 2.96
C LYS A 312 -0.83 -20.45 3.93
N CYS A 313 0.34 -20.90 3.50
CA CYS A 313 1.30 -21.65 4.31
C CYS A 313 2.72 -21.15 4.01
N PRO A 314 3.07 -19.92 4.43
CA PRO A 314 4.34 -19.31 4.05
C PRO A 314 5.57 -19.96 4.71
N SER A 315 5.37 -20.85 5.69
CA SER A 315 6.43 -21.59 6.38
C SER A 315 6.93 -22.81 5.61
N GLU A 316 6.25 -23.21 4.53
CA GLU A 316 6.58 -24.41 3.76
C GLU A 316 6.80 -24.05 2.29
N LEU A 317 7.86 -24.60 1.70
CA LEU A 317 8.11 -24.48 0.26
C LEU A 317 7.38 -25.61 -0.46
N LEU A 318 6.57 -25.25 -1.46
CA LEU A 318 5.93 -26.18 -2.36
C LEU A 318 6.82 -26.39 -3.58
N ASP A 319 7.13 -27.65 -3.87
CA ASP A 319 7.67 -28.06 -5.15
C ASP A 319 6.52 -28.26 -6.13
N VAL A 320 6.40 -27.36 -7.11
CA VAL A 320 5.25 -27.33 -8.01
C VAL A 320 5.67 -26.99 -9.44
N SER A 321 5.13 -27.73 -10.41
CA SER A 321 5.23 -27.40 -11.84
C SER A 321 4.22 -26.33 -12.24
N ALA A 322 4.46 -25.63 -13.34
CA ALA A 322 3.49 -24.64 -13.84
C ALA A 322 2.13 -25.29 -14.21
N ALA A 323 2.12 -26.54 -14.67
CA ALA A 323 0.90 -27.30 -14.91
C ALA A 323 0.08 -27.53 -13.62
N GLU A 324 0.74 -28.00 -12.55
CA GLU A 324 0.10 -28.20 -11.24
C GLU A 324 -0.37 -26.86 -10.65
N TYR A 325 0.44 -25.81 -10.76
CA TYR A 325 0.07 -24.49 -10.25
C TYR A 325 -1.14 -23.90 -10.99
N ARG A 326 -1.20 -24.10 -12.31
CA ARG A 326 -2.37 -23.75 -13.12
C ARG A 326 -3.62 -24.45 -12.59
N ALA A 327 -3.58 -25.75 -12.31
CA ALA A 327 -4.71 -26.47 -11.74
C ALA A 327 -5.11 -25.93 -10.35
N MET A 328 -4.14 -25.63 -9.48
CA MET A 328 -4.38 -25.02 -8.15
C MET A 328 -5.08 -23.66 -8.23
N CYS A 329 -4.75 -22.85 -9.23
CA CYS A 329 -5.39 -21.56 -9.46
C CYS A 329 -6.84 -21.70 -10.00
N GLY A 330 -7.39 -22.91 -10.14
CA GLY A 330 -8.76 -23.11 -10.61
C GLY A 330 -8.95 -22.84 -12.10
N TYR A 331 -7.93 -23.13 -12.91
CA TYR A 331 -8.01 -23.07 -14.38
C TYR A 331 -8.72 -24.29 -15.00
N GLU A 332 -9.01 -25.32 -14.21
CA GLU A 332 -9.77 -26.47 -14.67
C GLU A 332 -11.26 -26.25 -14.41
N LYS A 333 -12.00 -26.08 -15.51
CA LYS A 333 -13.46 -25.86 -15.65
C LYS A 333 -13.91 -24.40 -15.70
N ARG A 334 -13.83 -23.83 -16.91
CA ARG A 334 -14.92 -23.02 -17.48
C ARG A 334 -15.31 -23.58 -18.84
#